data_AF-A0A914Z6Z5-F1
#
_entry.id   AF-A0A914Z6Z5-F1
#
_cell.length_a   1.000
_cell.length_b   1.000
_cell.length_c   1.000
_cell.angle_alpha   90.00
_cell.angle_beta   90.00
_cell.angle_gamma   90.00
#
_symmetry.space_group_name_H-M   'P 1'
#
loop_
_entity.id
_entity.type
_entity.pdbx_description
1 polymer ?
#
loop_
_entity_poly.entity_id
_entity_poly.type
_entity_poly.pdbx_seq_one_letter_code
_entity_poly.pdbx_strand_id
1 'polypeptide(L)'
;MAIDYRRINAETKKQANYLPLIADIVDKVSGKTYYSNFDMQSGFMQILMKEEDIPKTAFAVNADVYEFIRMPFGLTGAPFAFQSVMNRIKSEVKAAIYCYLDDVVVVSESEETHLKDIAEFLQVMEMNGLKTSLG
;
A
#
# COMPACT_ATOMS: atom_id res chain seq x y z
N MET A 1 9.93 16.94 -0.71
CA MET A 1 9.01 18.06 -0.98
C MET A 1 7.66 17.68 -0.41
N ALA A 2 7.04 18.51 0.44
CA ALA A 2 5.73 18.25 1.02
C ALA A 2 4.74 19.29 0.48
N ILE A 3 3.61 18.83 -0.04
CA ILE A 3 2.55 19.69 -0.60
C ILE A 3 1.41 19.79 0.42
N ASP A 4 0.91 21.00 0.63
CA ASP A 4 -0.19 21.25 1.57
C ASP A 4 -1.55 20.98 0.92
N TYR A 5 -2.05 19.77 1.11
CA TYR A 5 -3.37 19.35 0.63
C TYR A 5 -4.51 19.57 1.64
N ARG A 6 -4.33 20.35 2.72
CA ARG A 6 -5.36 20.52 3.77
C ARG A 6 -6.73 20.96 3.23
N ARG A 7 -6.75 21.88 2.26
CA ARG A 7 -8.00 22.34 1.63
C ARG A 7 -8.70 21.24 0.83
N ILE A 8 -7.93 20.48 0.04
CA ILE A 8 -8.45 19.37 -0.75
C ILE A 8 -8.97 18.26 0.16
N ASN A 9 -8.24 17.96 1.22
CA ASN A 9 -8.62 16.96 2.21
C ASN A 9 -9.93 17.32 2.93
N ALA A 10 -10.22 18.60 3.15
CA ALA A 10 -11.47 19.05 3.76
C ALA A 10 -12.68 18.83 2.84
N GLU A 11 -12.51 19.00 1.53
CA GLU A 11 -13.56 18.81 0.51
C GLU A 11 -13.67 17.34 0.04
N THR A 12 -12.65 16.52 0.30
CA THR A 12 -12.63 15.13 -0.12
C THR A 12 -13.64 14.32 0.68
N LYS A 13 -14.56 13.66 -0.03
CA LYS A 13 -15.50 12.72 0.60
C LYS A 13 -14.71 11.63 1.32
N LYS A 14 -14.85 11.58 2.64
CA LYS A 14 -14.20 10.56 3.47
C LYS A 14 -14.71 9.18 3.05
N GLN A 15 -13.80 8.32 2.65
CA GLN A 15 -14.12 6.95 2.32
C GLN A 15 -14.13 6.14 3.63
N ALA A 16 -15.29 5.57 3.97
CA ALA A 16 -15.40 4.64 5.08
C ALA A 16 -15.01 3.24 4.60
N ASN A 17 -13.72 3.04 4.30
CA ASN A 17 -13.17 1.71 4.12
C ASN A 17 -12.55 1.27 5.45
N TYR A 18 -12.87 0.05 5.90
CA TYR A 18 -12.31 -0.49 7.13
C TYR A 18 -10.84 -0.84 6.90
N LEU A 19 -9.94 -0.02 7.46
CA LEU A 19 -8.58 -0.49 7.70
C LEU A 19 -8.66 -1.67 8.66
N PRO A 20 -7.90 -2.75 8.43
CA PRO A 20 -7.87 -3.85 9.37
C PRO A 20 -7.37 -3.36 10.74
N LEU A 21 -7.98 -3.86 11.81
CA LEU A 21 -7.50 -3.59 13.15
C LEU A 21 -6.18 -4.32 13.35
N ILE A 22 -5.17 -3.61 13.85
CA ILE A 22 -3.84 -4.20 14.09
C ILE A 22 -3.95 -5.40 15.04
N ALA A 23 -4.79 -5.33 16.06
CA ALA A 23 -5.04 -6.46 16.97
C ALA A 23 -5.50 -7.72 16.23
N ASP A 24 -6.43 -7.58 15.28
CA ASP A 24 -6.91 -8.72 14.48
C ASP A 24 -5.81 -9.32 13.60
N ILE A 25 -4.87 -8.51 13.13
CA ILE A 25 -3.70 -8.99 12.37
C ILE A 25 -2.78 -9.75 13.32
N VAL A 26 -2.44 -9.17 14.47
CA VAL A 26 -1.57 -9.78 15.48
C VAL A 26 -2.11 -11.14 15.93
N ASP A 27 -3.41 -11.22 16.21
CA ASP A 27 -4.05 -12.47 16.63
C ASP A 27 -3.99 -13.54 15.53
N LYS A 28 -4.13 -13.15 14.25
CA LYS A 28 -4.09 -14.08 13.12
C LYS A 28 -2.69 -14.57 12.78
N VAL A 29 -1.66 -13.77 13.05
CA VAL A 29 -0.27 -14.17 12.82
C VAL A 29 0.30 -14.93 14.03
N SER A 30 -0.33 -14.82 15.20
CA SER A 30 0.06 -15.54 16.41
C SER A 30 0.15 -17.05 16.19
N GLY A 31 1.22 -17.66 16.70
CA GLY A 31 1.47 -19.10 16.58
C GLY A 31 2.16 -19.54 15.28
N LYS A 32 2.46 -18.61 14.36
CA LYS A 32 3.34 -18.89 13.22
C LYS A 32 4.80 -18.87 13.65
N THR A 33 5.65 -19.57 12.90
CA THR A 33 7.06 -19.77 13.25
C THR A 33 7.98 -18.85 12.46
N TYR A 34 7.65 -18.57 11.20
CA TYR A 34 8.45 -17.74 10.31
C TYR A 34 7.67 -16.51 9.88
N TYR A 35 8.34 -15.37 9.90
CA TYR A 35 7.80 -14.06 9.56
C TYR A 35 8.82 -13.32 8.71
N SER A 36 8.35 -12.70 7.63
CA SER A 36 9.13 -11.74 6.85
C SER A 36 8.29 -10.49 6.65
N ASN A 37 8.86 -9.34 7.01
CA ASN A 37 8.23 -8.04 6.78
C ASN A 37 8.76 -7.42 5.49
N PHE A 38 7.86 -6.83 4.72
CA PHE A 38 8.15 -6.13 3.49
C PHE A 38 7.56 -4.73 3.55
N ASP A 39 8.39 -3.76 3.25
CA ASP A 39 8.00 -2.37 3.07
C ASP A 39 7.74 -2.08 1.59
N MET A 40 6.65 -1.36 1.33
CA MET A 40 6.30 -0.91 -0.01
C MET A 40 7.18 0.28 -0.43
N GLN A 41 8.00 0.11 -1.47
CA GLN A 41 8.92 1.17 -1.90
C GLN A 41 8.17 2.42 -2.36
N SER A 42 8.55 3.61 -1.87
CA SER A 42 7.84 4.87 -2.17
C SER A 42 6.34 4.87 -1.78
N GLY A 43 5.88 3.89 -0.98
CA GLY A 43 4.51 3.77 -0.46
C GLY A 43 3.43 4.02 -1.51
N PHE A 44 2.54 4.96 -1.21
CA PHE A 44 1.41 5.35 -2.07
C PHE A 44 1.82 5.84 -3.47
N MET A 45 3.04 6.35 -3.65
CA MET A 45 3.50 6.86 -4.96
C MET A 45 3.68 5.78 -6.02
N GLN A 46 3.40 4.52 -5.71
CA GLN A 46 3.29 3.46 -6.70
C GLN A 46 1.93 3.44 -7.42
N ILE A 47 0.90 4.02 -6.80
CA ILE A 47 -0.48 3.95 -7.28
C ILE A 47 -0.75 5.09 -8.26
N LEU A 48 -1.33 4.78 -9.42
CA LEU A 48 -1.75 5.78 -10.39
C LEU A 48 -2.95 6.58 -9.86
N MET A 49 -2.92 7.89 -10.08
CA MET A 49 -4.09 8.73 -9.90
C MET A 49 -5.11 8.44 -11.00
N LYS A 50 -6.39 8.54 -10.68
CA LYS A 50 -7.43 8.58 -11.72
C LYS A 50 -7.22 9.84 -12.56
N GLU A 51 -7.38 9.73 -13.88
CA GLU A 51 -7.14 10.85 -14.81
C GLU A 51 -7.95 12.10 -14.43
N GLU A 52 -9.21 11.93 -14.02
CA GLU A 52 -10.10 13.01 -13.57
C GLU A 52 -9.67 13.70 -12.25
N ASP A 53 -8.82 13.04 -11.46
CA ASP A 53 -8.33 13.54 -10.17
C ASP A 53 -6.92 14.13 -10.26
N ILE A 54 -6.17 13.89 -11.35
CA ILE A 54 -4.80 14.41 -11.54
C ILE A 54 -4.74 15.94 -11.37
N PRO A 55 -5.62 16.76 -11.98
CA PRO A 55 -5.55 18.21 -11.85
C PRO A 55 -5.78 18.72 -10.43
N LYS A 56 -6.41 17.91 -9.56
CA LYS A 56 -6.59 18.24 -8.14
C LYS A 56 -5.27 18.18 -7.37
N THR A 57 -4.26 17.51 -7.89
CA THR A 57 -2.95 17.39 -7.24
C THR A 57 -1.97 18.50 -7.66
N ALA A 58 -2.46 19.53 -8.34
CA ALA A 58 -1.63 20.62 -8.83
C ALA A 58 -0.88 21.35 -7.71
N PHE A 59 0.40 21.62 -7.93
CA PHE A 59 1.26 22.42 -7.06
C PHE A 59 2.16 23.34 -7.90
N ALA A 60 2.57 24.47 -7.33
CA ALA A 60 3.38 25.47 -8.04
C ALA A 60 4.83 25.50 -7.55
N VAL A 61 5.79 25.54 -8.47
CA VAL A 61 7.22 25.74 -8.21
C VAL A 61 7.79 26.66 -9.27
N ASN A 62 8.50 27.73 -8.87
CA ASN A 62 9.18 28.66 -9.78
C ASN A 62 8.29 29.23 -10.91
N ALA A 63 7.05 29.61 -10.57
CA ALA A 63 6.03 30.12 -11.50
C ALA A 63 5.45 29.12 -12.51
N ASP A 64 5.87 27.85 -12.45
CA ASP A 64 5.24 26.75 -13.19
C ASP A 64 4.30 25.94 -12.28
N VAL A 65 3.31 25.30 -12.89
CA VAL A 65 2.35 24.40 -12.23
C VAL A 65 2.62 22.97 -12.68
N TYR A 66 2.72 22.06 -11.72
CA TYR A 66 2.93 20.64 -11.93
C TYR A 66 1.83 19.85 -11.26
N GLU A 67 1.55 18.66 -11.78
CA GLU A 67 0.53 17.74 -11.28
C GLU A 67 1.15 16.37 -11.04
N PHE A 68 0.57 15.60 -10.13
CA PHE A 68 1.01 14.24 -9.86
C PHE A 68 0.17 13.21 -10.63
N ILE A 69 0.82 12.44 -11.48
CA ILE A 69 0.23 11.27 -12.16
C ILE A 69 0.10 10.03 -11.25
N ARG A 70 0.83 10.03 -10.12
CA ARG A 70 0.81 8.99 -9.10
C ARG A 70 0.47 9.59 -7.76
N MET A 71 -0.13 8.83 -6.88
CA MET A 71 -0.71 9.33 -5.64
C MET A 71 0.33 9.98 -4.72
N PRO A 72 0.29 11.32 -4.52
CA PRO A 72 1.23 12.01 -3.65
C PRO A 72 0.90 11.80 -2.18
N PHE A 73 1.91 11.90 -1.33
CA PHE A 73 1.71 11.96 0.12
C PHE A 73 0.89 13.18 0.54
N GLY A 74 0.16 13.05 1.64
CA GLY A 74 -0.65 14.12 2.23
C GLY A 74 -2.12 14.13 1.80
N LEU A 75 -2.54 13.29 0.84
CA LEU A 75 -3.95 13.09 0.52
C LEU A 75 -4.63 12.18 1.55
N THR A 76 -5.77 12.59 2.08
CA THR A 76 -6.53 11.80 3.07
C THR A 76 -7.09 10.49 2.50
N GLY A 77 -7.29 10.41 1.18
CA GLY A 77 -7.74 9.19 0.50
C GLY A 77 -6.63 8.15 0.26
N ALA A 78 -5.36 8.52 0.40
CA ALA A 78 -4.26 7.68 -0.05
C ALA A 78 -4.13 6.34 0.71
N PRO A 79 -4.20 6.30 2.05
CA PRO A 79 -4.17 5.05 2.80
C PRO A 79 -5.26 4.05 2.37
N PHE A 80 -6.47 4.55 2.09
CA PHE A 80 -7.61 3.70 1.71
C PHE A 80 -7.48 3.15 0.29
N ALA A 81 -7.03 3.97 -0.65
CA ALA A 81 -6.75 3.53 -2.00
C ALA A 81 -5.67 2.44 -1.99
N PHE A 82 -4.60 2.65 -1.22
CA PHE A 82 -3.53 1.68 -1.08
C PHE A 82 -4.01 0.37 -0.46
N GLN A 83 -4.74 0.43 0.66
CA GLN A 83 -5.32 -0.77 1.28
C GLN A 83 -6.23 -1.54 0.31
N SER A 84 -6.97 -0.85 -0.56
CA SER A 84 -7.82 -1.50 -1.57
C SER A 84 -6.98 -2.29 -2.59
N VAL A 85 -5.83 -1.75 -3.00
CA VAL A 85 -4.87 -2.45 -3.86
C VAL A 85 -4.27 -3.66 -3.12
N MET A 86 -3.85 -3.49 -1.87
CA MET A 86 -3.30 -4.59 -1.07
C MET A 86 -4.31 -5.71 -0.81
N ASN A 87 -5.59 -5.38 -0.61
CA ASN A 87 -6.65 -6.37 -0.49
C ASN A 87 -6.82 -7.19 -1.77
N ARG A 88 -6.65 -6.57 -2.94
CA ARG A 88 -6.67 -7.27 -4.22
C ARG A 88 -5.45 -8.19 -4.36
N ILE A 89 -4.25 -7.70 -4.07
CA ILE A 89 -3.02 -8.53 -4.06
C ILE A 89 -3.19 -9.74 -3.14
N LYS A 90 -3.72 -9.53 -1.94
CA LYS A 90 -4.03 -10.61 -0.99
C LYS A 90 -5.00 -11.66 -1.54
N SER A 91 -5.89 -11.31 -2.45
CA SER A 91 -6.77 -12.28 -3.12
C SER A 91 -6.09 -13.07 -4.24
N GLU A 92 -4.95 -12.58 -4.75
CA GLU A 92 -4.17 -13.20 -5.81
C GLU A 92 -3.03 -14.09 -5.28
N VAL A 93 -2.62 -13.92 -4.01
CA VAL A 93 -1.57 -14.68 -3.33
C VAL A 93 -2.17 -15.81 -2.48
N LYS A 94 -1.65 -17.03 -2.59
CA LYS A 94 -2.09 -18.16 -1.74
C LYS A 94 -1.40 -18.16 -0.37
N ALA A 95 -0.15 -17.72 -0.31
CA ALA A 95 0.58 -17.53 0.92
C ALA A 95 -0.21 -16.70 1.95
N ALA A 96 -0.01 -16.99 3.24
CA ALA A 96 -0.64 -16.24 4.31
C ALA A 96 0.02 -14.86 4.46
N ILE A 97 -0.56 -13.85 3.79
CA ILE A 97 -0.10 -12.47 3.87
C ILE A 97 -1.08 -11.56 4.63
N TYR A 98 -0.51 -10.59 5.33
CA TYR A 98 -1.23 -9.60 6.11
C TYR A 98 -0.69 -8.22 5.75
N CYS A 99 -1.58 -7.34 5.32
CA CYS A 99 -1.21 -6.02 4.81
C CYS A 99 -1.85 -4.97 5.70
N TYR A 100 -1.05 -4.00 6.13
CA TYR A 100 -1.49 -2.82 6.85
C TYR A 100 -0.82 -1.60 6.22
N LEU A 101 -1.57 -0.85 5.41
CA LEU A 101 -1.02 0.27 4.64
C LEU A 101 0.22 -0.17 3.85
N ASP A 102 1.37 0.44 4.09
CA ASP A 102 2.63 0.19 3.38
C ASP A 102 3.43 -1.02 3.93
N ASP A 103 2.96 -1.66 5.01
CA ASP A 103 3.58 -2.85 5.61
C ASP A 103 2.90 -4.14 5.15
N VAL A 104 3.71 -5.12 4.76
CA VAL A 104 3.25 -6.47 4.41
C VAL A 104 4.03 -7.53 5.15
N VAL A 105 3.33 -8.33 5.94
CA VAL A 105 3.89 -9.50 6.62
C VAL A 105 3.49 -10.78 5.89
N VAL A 106 4.49 -11.58 5.55
CA VAL A 106 4.32 -12.97 5.10
C VAL A 106 4.60 -13.88 6.29
N VAL A 107 3.75 -14.88 6.53
CA VAL A 107 3.92 -15.83 7.65
C VAL A 107 3.75 -17.27 7.23
N SER A 108 4.55 -18.16 7.84
CA SER A 108 4.54 -19.59 7.51
C SER A 108 4.93 -20.46 8.73
N GLU A 109 4.70 -21.77 8.63
CA GLU A 109 4.96 -22.73 9.71
C GLU A 109 6.34 -23.42 9.61
N SER A 110 6.92 -23.48 8.41
CA SER A 110 8.25 -24.05 8.18
C SER A 110 9.07 -23.14 7.26
N GLU A 111 10.40 -23.22 7.36
CA GLU A 111 11.32 -22.44 6.54
C GLU A 111 11.14 -22.74 5.04
N GLU A 112 10.98 -24.02 4.68
CA GLU A 112 10.81 -24.43 3.29
C GLU A 112 9.54 -23.84 2.67
N THR A 113 8.42 -23.86 3.41
CA THR A 113 7.18 -23.22 2.96
C THR A 113 7.33 -21.71 2.92
N HIS A 114 8.04 -21.11 3.89
CA HIS A 114 8.26 -19.67 3.94
C HIS A 114 8.99 -19.12 2.72
N LEU A 115 10.03 -19.81 2.26
CA LEU A 115 10.76 -19.42 1.05
C LEU A 115 9.87 -19.49 -0.21
N LYS A 116 8.98 -20.48 -0.29
CA LYS A 116 8.00 -20.60 -1.38
C LYS A 116 6.95 -19.50 -1.32
N ASP A 117 6.44 -19.21 -0.12
CA ASP A 117 5.45 -18.17 0.13
C ASP A 117 5.99 -16.77 -0.21
N ILE A 118 7.25 -16.49 0.15
CA ILE A 118 7.93 -15.25 -0.24
C ILE A 118 8.09 -15.16 -1.75
N ALA A 119 8.54 -16.25 -2.40
CA ALA A 119 8.72 -16.26 -3.85
C ALA A 119 7.40 -16.02 -4.60
N GLU A 120 6.31 -16.66 -4.17
CA GLU A 120 4.97 -16.43 -4.71
C GLU A 120 4.55 -14.96 -4.51
N PHE A 121 4.68 -14.44 -3.29
CA PHE A 121 4.34 -13.06 -2.98
C PHE A 121 5.10 -12.07 -3.88
N LEU A 122 6.42 -12.19 -3.98
CA LEU A 122 7.25 -11.31 -4.82
C LEU A 122 6.87 -11.41 -6.30
N GLN A 123 6.54 -12.60 -6.79
CA GLN A 123 6.08 -12.80 -8.16
C GLN A 123 4.75 -12.06 -8.43
N VAL A 124 3.77 -12.15 -7.53
CA VAL A 124 2.49 -11.44 -7.69
C VAL A 124 2.70 -9.91 -7.63
N MET A 125 3.60 -9.43 -6.77
CA MET A 125 3.96 -8.01 -6.71
C MET A 125 4.57 -7.53 -8.02
N GLU A 126 5.52 -8.28 -8.58
CA GLU A 126 6.14 -7.97 -9.87
C GLU A 126 5.12 -7.94 -11.02
N MET A 127 4.22 -8.93 -11.08
CA MET A 127 3.15 -8.98 -12.09
C MET A 127 2.21 -7.77 -12.03
N ASN A 128 2.01 -7.20 -10.84
CA ASN A 128 1.20 -6.01 -10.63
C ASN A 128 2.01 -4.69 -10.71
N GLY A 129 3.30 -4.76 -11.05
CA GLY A 129 4.19 -3.60 -11.17
C GLY A 129 4.49 -2.91 -9.84
N LEU A 130 4.30 -3.61 -8.72
CA LEU A 130 4.56 -3.13 -7.37
C LEU A 130 5.97 -3.55 -6.93
N LYS A 131 6.64 -2.66 -6.20
CA LYS A 131 8.00 -2.85 -5.68
C LYS A 131 8.00 -2.86 -4.17
N THR A 132 8.78 -3.77 -3.61
CA THR A 132 8.96 -3.95 -2.17
C THR A 132 10.44 -3.99 -1.82
N SER A 133 10.75 -3.74 -0.54
CA SER A 133 12.04 -4.00 0.08
C SER A 133 11.83 -4.86 1.32
N LEU A 134 12.82 -5.67 1.70
CA LEU A 134 12.83 -6.26 3.03
C LEU A 134 12.97 -5.14 4.07
N GLY A 135 12.07 -5.17 5.06
CA GLY A 135 12.08 -4.28 6.22
C GLY A 135 12.92 -4.80 7.38
#